data_AF-A0A6A7M5Q2-F1
#
_entry.id   AF-A0A6A7M5Q2-F1
#
_cell.length_a   1.000
_cell.length_b   1.000
_cell.length_c   1.000
_cell.angle_alpha   90.00
_cell.angle_beta   90.00
_cell.angle_gamma   90.00
#
_symmetry.space_group_name_H-M   'P 1'
#
loop_
_entity.id
_entity.type
_entity.pdbx_description
1 polymer ?
#
loop_
_entity_poly.entity_id
_entity_poly.type
_entity_poly.pdbx_seq_one_letter_code
_entity_poly.pdbx_strand_id
1 'polypeptide(L)'
;PNGYITAGHAILSEYREYERGVTAAVNASVQPVLDRYLTRLRLELLGKGFDRDILVMQGNGGTASSQFIALSAVNTVMSGPASGVMAAAYTGRASGHPNLITYDMGGTSTDVGLIENAVPTVSGELELEYAMPIHVPMVDVHTIGAGGGSIAAVDAAGMLRVGPESAGARPGPICYGRGGTEPTITDANLVLGRLNPDRLLGVDHPVTLDHVRGLIEQKVGKRLGLDAEAAAGAILRIANDRMAGAIRLVSLSRGHDPRDFALFAFGGAGPLHATALARELGIPTVLVPARPGITNALGCVVADLRHDYVRTVNKPLSAIDDATIAGVYAEQAAEGRKTIVKESVPVRELRRVLSADMQFQGQSHILSVGVENESIGVEGLHKAFAAAYWRRFGIELAEIPPVLVNLHTAVIGVRPEISLGVLAATERAPTLKAAQAGERRVWFSDGWHQTPIYIRDKLPLDAAFDGPAILEQLDCTTVVEPGDRVTLDKLGNLLISVRV
;
A
#
# COMPACT_ATOMS: atom_id res chain seq x y z
N PRO A 1 16.77 14.66 31.46
CA PRO A 1 16.83 13.26 30.98
C PRO A 1 15.47 12.59 31.11
N ASN A 2 14.94 12.00 30.03
CA ASN A 2 13.78 11.12 30.08
C ASN A 2 14.27 9.65 30.15
N GLY A 3 13.36 8.70 30.34
CA GLY A 3 13.71 7.26 30.42
C GLY A 3 14.01 6.60 29.07
N TYR A 4 14.03 7.35 27.96
CA TYR A 4 14.15 6.81 26.62
C TYR A 4 15.62 6.85 26.17
N ILE A 5 16.25 5.69 26.09
CA ILE A 5 17.62 5.51 25.61
C ILE A 5 17.58 4.54 24.43
N THR A 6 17.98 5.00 23.26
CA THR A 6 18.14 4.14 22.07
C THR A 6 19.62 3.84 21.86
N ALA A 7 19.97 2.56 21.78
CA ALA A 7 21.28 2.09 21.39
C ALA A 7 21.24 1.56 19.95
N GLY A 8 22.03 2.13 19.04
CA GLY A 8 21.95 1.80 17.60
C GLY A 8 22.13 0.31 17.30
N HIS A 9 23.07 -0.37 17.98
CA HIS A 9 23.29 -1.81 17.79
C HIS A 9 22.10 -2.68 18.23
N ALA A 10 21.27 -2.18 19.15
CA ALA A 10 20.08 -2.89 19.62
C ALA A 10 18.88 -2.72 18.67
N ILE A 11 18.88 -1.67 17.84
CA ILE A 11 17.87 -1.45 16.80
C ILE A 11 18.30 -2.11 15.49
N LEU A 12 19.54 -1.86 15.06
CA LEU A 12 20.08 -2.35 13.81
C LEU A 12 21.52 -2.84 14.01
N SER A 13 21.72 -4.15 13.86
CA SER A 13 23.02 -4.82 13.95
C SER A 13 23.70 -4.93 12.57
N GLU A 14 23.78 -3.81 11.86
CA GLU A 14 24.49 -3.66 10.57
C GLU A 14 25.81 -2.90 10.72
N TYR A 15 26.78 -3.16 9.87
CA TYR A 15 28.12 -2.56 9.97
C TYR A 15 28.14 -1.05 9.67
N ARG A 16 27.25 -0.56 8.80
CA ARG A 16 27.25 0.83 8.34
C ARG A 16 26.79 1.80 9.42
N GLU A 17 27.62 2.78 9.75
CA GLU A 17 27.40 3.68 10.89
C GLU A 17 26.38 4.78 10.61
N TYR A 18 26.30 5.28 9.37
CA TYR A 18 25.38 6.35 9.02
C TYR A 18 23.93 5.85 9.07
N GLU A 19 23.62 4.77 8.35
CA GLU A 19 22.28 4.16 8.31
C GLU A 19 21.83 3.66 9.68
N ARG A 20 22.75 3.05 10.45
CA ARG A 20 22.49 2.66 11.85
C ARG A 20 22.24 3.87 12.75
N GLY A 21 23.01 4.95 12.57
CA GLY A 21 22.86 6.20 13.33
C GLY A 21 21.53 6.90 13.03
N VAL A 22 21.17 7.03 11.76
CA VAL A 22 19.91 7.63 11.30
C VAL A 22 18.71 6.80 11.79
N THR A 23 18.74 5.48 11.61
CA THR A 23 17.67 4.57 12.09
C THR A 23 17.48 4.70 13.61
N ALA A 24 18.58 4.75 14.37
CA ALA A 24 18.53 4.96 15.82
C ALA A 24 17.97 6.34 16.20
N ALA A 25 18.34 7.40 15.46
CA ALA A 25 17.84 8.75 15.70
C ALA A 25 16.33 8.85 15.42
N VAL A 26 15.84 8.21 14.35
CA VAL A 26 14.40 8.12 14.05
C VAL A 26 13.68 7.37 15.15
N ASN A 27 14.18 6.21 15.59
CA ASN A 27 13.60 5.46 16.70
C ASN A 27 13.49 6.32 17.96
N ALA A 28 14.58 6.98 18.36
CA ALA A 28 14.64 7.83 19.55
C ALA A 28 13.66 9.02 19.49
N SER A 29 13.40 9.54 18.29
CA SER A 29 12.49 10.67 18.07
C SER A 29 11.02 10.25 18.18
N VAL A 30 10.66 9.05 17.71
CA VAL A 30 9.28 8.55 17.66
C VAL A 30 8.89 7.81 18.95
N GLN A 31 9.83 7.08 19.55
CA GLN A 31 9.61 6.20 20.71
C GLN A 31 8.82 6.88 21.86
N PRO A 32 9.19 8.10 22.33
CA PRO A 32 8.46 8.73 23.44
C PRO A 32 7.00 9.04 23.11
N VAL A 33 6.70 9.41 21.86
CA VAL A 33 5.35 9.75 21.42
C VAL A 33 4.49 8.49 21.34
N LEU A 34 5.04 7.44 20.72
CA LEU A 34 4.35 6.17 20.55
C LEU A 34 4.09 5.47 21.89
N ASP A 35 5.10 5.38 22.76
CA ASP A 35 5.01 4.74 24.07
C ASP A 35 3.94 5.39 24.97
N ARG A 36 3.91 6.74 25.03
CA ARG A 36 2.87 7.46 25.78
C ARG A 36 1.47 7.18 25.25
N TYR A 37 1.30 7.17 23.92
CA TYR A 37 0.02 6.88 23.29
C TYR A 37 -0.45 5.45 23.60
N LEU A 38 0.40 4.45 23.35
CA LEU A 38 0.06 3.04 23.56
C LEU A 38 -0.17 2.71 25.04
N THR A 39 0.65 3.28 25.93
CA THR A 39 0.46 3.10 27.37
C THR A 39 -0.87 3.66 27.83
N ARG A 40 -1.24 4.87 27.37
CA ARG A 40 -2.54 5.46 27.69
C ARG A 40 -3.69 4.62 27.15
N LEU A 41 -3.63 4.23 25.89
CA LEU A 41 -4.67 3.39 25.26
C LEU A 41 -4.85 2.07 26.00
N ARG A 42 -3.75 1.40 26.37
CA ARG A 42 -3.76 0.15 27.13
C ARG A 42 -4.41 0.31 28.50
N LEU A 43 -4.06 1.36 29.25
CA LEU A 43 -4.64 1.62 30.56
C LEU A 43 -6.13 1.96 30.48
N GLU A 44 -6.55 2.73 29.48
CA GLU A 44 -7.97 3.05 29.26
C GLU A 44 -8.79 1.81 28.89
N LEU A 45 -8.24 0.93 28.04
CA LEU A 45 -8.88 -0.34 27.66
C LEU A 45 -8.95 -1.31 28.84
N LEU A 46 -7.88 -1.43 29.62
CA LEU A 46 -7.85 -2.24 30.84
C LEU A 46 -8.87 -1.75 31.87
N GLY A 47 -8.98 -0.43 32.06
CA GLY A 47 -9.99 0.18 32.92
C GLY A 47 -11.44 -0.09 32.47
N LYS A 48 -11.64 -0.48 31.21
CA LYS A 48 -12.93 -0.90 30.64
C LYS A 48 -13.09 -2.44 30.55
N GLY A 49 -12.15 -3.21 31.12
CA GLY A 49 -12.22 -4.67 31.18
C GLY A 49 -11.61 -5.41 29.99
N PHE A 50 -10.89 -4.72 29.09
CA PHE A 50 -10.12 -5.39 28.04
C PHE A 50 -8.73 -5.77 28.56
N ASP A 51 -8.46 -7.07 28.64
CA ASP A 51 -7.29 -7.66 29.28
C ASP A 51 -6.32 -8.36 28.32
N ARG A 52 -6.52 -8.18 27.00
CA ARG A 52 -5.69 -8.80 25.95
C ARG A 52 -4.59 -7.85 25.44
N ASP A 53 -3.65 -8.40 24.69
CA ASP A 53 -2.61 -7.60 24.03
C ASP A 53 -3.18 -6.73 22.90
N ILE A 54 -2.62 -5.52 22.78
CA ILE A 54 -2.87 -4.61 21.67
C ILE A 54 -1.76 -4.84 20.65
N LEU A 55 -2.13 -5.23 19.44
CA LEU A 55 -1.21 -5.41 18.34
C LEU A 55 -1.08 -4.13 17.53
N VAL A 56 0.16 -3.80 17.16
CA VAL A 56 0.51 -2.64 16.36
C VAL A 56 1.10 -3.13 15.05
N MET A 57 0.59 -2.58 13.94
CA MET A 57 1.11 -2.86 12.61
C MET A 57 2.52 -2.29 12.45
N GLN A 58 3.39 -3.08 11.84
CA GLN A 58 4.75 -2.71 11.49
C GLN A 58 4.86 -2.47 9.97
N GLY A 59 5.88 -1.73 9.56
CA GLY A 59 6.21 -1.51 8.15
C GLY A 59 6.51 -2.81 7.41
N ASN A 60 7.04 -3.84 8.10
CA ASN A 60 7.34 -5.17 7.54
C ASN A 60 6.09 -6.01 7.16
N GLY A 61 4.88 -5.48 7.34
CA GLY A 61 3.62 -6.16 7.02
C GLY A 61 3.16 -7.18 8.07
N GLY A 62 3.86 -7.27 9.19
CA GLY A 62 3.38 -8.01 10.36
C GLY A 62 2.97 -7.10 11.50
N THR A 63 2.58 -7.72 12.60
CA THR A 63 2.20 -7.05 13.83
C THR A 63 3.10 -7.46 14.98
N ALA A 64 3.21 -6.60 15.98
CA ALA A 64 3.86 -6.88 17.25
C ALA A 64 3.03 -6.28 18.39
N SER A 65 3.18 -6.84 19.59
CA SER A 65 2.56 -6.31 20.80
C SER A 65 3.00 -4.88 21.09
N SER A 66 2.09 -4.09 21.66
CA SER A 66 2.33 -2.69 22.02
C SER A 66 3.50 -2.49 22.99
N GLN A 67 3.84 -3.53 23.77
CA GLN A 67 4.96 -3.51 24.72
C GLN A 67 6.30 -3.61 23.99
N PHE A 68 6.37 -4.47 22.97
CA PHE A 68 7.58 -4.64 22.16
C PHE A 68 7.82 -3.44 21.26
N ILE A 69 6.77 -2.98 20.56
CA ILE A 69 6.89 -1.93 19.55
C ILE A 69 7.34 -0.58 20.13
N ALA A 70 7.12 -0.34 21.42
CA ALA A 70 7.58 0.87 22.09
C ALA A 70 9.12 0.95 22.14
N LEU A 71 9.82 -0.19 22.13
CA LEU A 71 11.29 -0.24 22.11
C LEU A 71 11.85 -0.08 20.70
N SER A 72 11.10 -0.51 19.70
CA SER A 72 11.45 -0.54 18.27
C SER A 72 10.48 0.30 17.42
N ALA A 73 10.17 1.51 17.89
CA ALA A 73 9.18 2.41 17.28
C ALA A 73 9.46 2.72 15.80
N VAL A 74 10.73 2.70 15.37
CA VAL A 74 11.11 2.86 13.96
C VAL A 74 10.45 1.81 13.05
N ASN A 75 10.13 0.61 13.55
CA ASN A 75 9.45 -0.43 12.78
C ASN A 75 8.00 -0.06 12.42
N THR A 76 7.43 1.03 12.98
CA THR A 76 6.08 1.50 12.64
C THR A 76 6.06 2.47 11.46
N VAL A 77 7.24 2.89 10.97
CA VAL A 77 7.36 3.68 9.74
C VAL A 77 6.76 2.88 8.59
N MET A 78 5.93 3.54 7.77
CA MET A 78 5.18 2.90 6.66
C MET A 78 4.18 1.78 7.05
N SER A 79 3.81 1.68 8.34
CA SER A 79 2.84 0.65 8.81
C SER A 79 1.45 0.76 8.15
N GLY A 80 0.97 1.98 7.87
CA GLY A 80 -0.31 2.21 7.20
C GLY A 80 -0.37 1.58 5.80
N PRO A 81 0.49 2.02 4.87
CA PRO A 81 0.54 1.43 3.52
C PRO A 81 0.84 -0.07 3.54
N ALA A 82 1.73 -0.54 4.43
CA ALA A 82 2.02 -1.96 4.59
C ALA A 82 0.75 -2.77 4.92
N SER A 83 -0.12 -2.26 5.80
CA SER A 83 -1.39 -2.92 6.12
C SER A 83 -2.30 -3.10 4.90
N GLY A 84 -2.39 -2.09 4.02
CA GLY A 84 -3.16 -2.18 2.78
C GLY A 84 -2.65 -3.27 1.85
N VAL A 85 -1.33 -3.39 1.71
CA VAL A 85 -0.70 -4.45 0.91
C VAL A 85 -0.96 -5.83 1.52
N MET A 86 -0.90 -5.97 2.84
CA MET A 86 -1.24 -7.23 3.51
C MET A 86 -2.70 -7.62 3.27
N ALA A 87 -3.63 -6.67 3.36
CA ALA A 87 -5.04 -6.89 3.06
C ALA A 87 -5.26 -7.29 1.60
N ALA A 88 -4.54 -6.66 0.67
CA ALA A 88 -4.58 -6.98 -0.75
C ALA A 88 -4.06 -8.39 -1.02
N ALA A 89 -2.93 -8.78 -0.44
CA ALA A 89 -2.39 -10.13 -0.59
C ALA A 89 -3.35 -11.20 -0.03
N TYR A 90 -3.93 -10.93 1.14
CA TYR A 90 -4.91 -11.81 1.77
C TYR A 90 -6.19 -11.96 0.94
N THR A 91 -6.72 -10.83 0.45
CA THR A 91 -7.95 -10.80 -0.38
C THR A 91 -7.72 -11.40 -1.76
N GLY A 92 -6.60 -11.06 -2.40
CA GLY A 92 -6.19 -11.60 -3.69
C GLY A 92 -6.07 -13.12 -3.67
N ARG A 93 -5.38 -13.67 -2.66
CA ARG A 93 -5.30 -15.12 -2.45
C ARG A 93 -6.66 -15.77 -2.33
N ALA A 94 -7.56 -15.20 -1.53
CA ALA A 94 -8.91 -15.71 -1.33
C ALA A 94 -9.80 -15.59 -2.59
N SER A 95 -9.53 -14.61 -3.45
CA SER A 95 -10.23 -14.33 -4.71
C SER A 95 -9.62 -15.09 -5.91
N GLY A 96 -8.46 -15.74 -5.75
CA GLY A 96 -7.77 -16.44 -6.84
C GLY A 96 -6.86 -15.54 -7.71
N HIS A 97 -6.51 -14.35 -7.21
CA HIS A 97 -5.63 -13.38 -7.87
C HIS A 97 -4.36 -13.16 -7.01
N PRO A 98 -3.33 -14.02 -7.14
CA PRO A 98 -2.14 -13.96 -6.30
C PRO A 98 -1.15 -12.86 -6.73
N ASN A 99 -1.22 -12.40 -7.98
CA ASN A 99 -0.34 -11.36 -8.52
C ASN A 99 -1.12 -10.05 -8.60
N LEU A 100 -0.78 -9.09 -7.74
CA LEU A 100 -1.47 -7.82 -7.63
C LEU A 100 -0.51 -6.63 -7.65
N ILE A 101 -0.95 -5.55 -8.28
CA ILE A 101 -0.43 -4.21 -8.07
C ILE A 101 -1.44 -3.50 -7.17
N THR A 102 -1.02 -3.02 -6.00
CA THR A 102 -1.91 -2.29 -5.10
C THR A 102 -2.02 -0.83 -5.52
N TYR A 103 -3.21 -0.26 -5.35
CA TYR A 103 -3.48 1.14 -5.58
C TYR A 103 -4.40 1.65 -4.46
N ASP A 104 -3.78 2.19 -3.41
CA ASP A 104 -4.47 2.88 -2.31
C ASP A 104 -4.49 4.37 -2.62
N MET A 105 -5.65 4.96 -2.89
CA MET A 105 -5.74 6.42 -3.05
C MET A 105 -6.61 7.03 -1.96
N GLY A 106 -5.98 7.91 -1.18
CA GLY A 106 -6.63 8.74 -0.17
C GLY A 106 -6.86 10.17 -0.63
N GLY A 107 -7.00 11.08 0.33
CA GLY A 107 -7.19 12.51 0.07
C GLY A 107 -5.89 13.26 -0.26
N THR A 108 -4.72 12.73 0.06
CA THR A 108 -3.44 13.44 -0.05
C THR A 108 -2.44 12.73 -0.95
N SER A 109 -2.41 11.41 -0.87
CA SER A 109 -1.41 10.56 -1.51
C SER A 109 -2.05 9.31 -2.09
N THR A 110 -1.25 8.64 -2.91
CA THR A 110 -1.49 7.31 -3.42
C THR A 110 -0.33 6.41 -3.03
N ASP A 111 -0.61 5.20 -2.54
CA ASP A 111 0.39 4.20 -2.22
C ASP A 111 0.30 3.00 -3.18
N VAL A 112 1.44 2.61 -3.75
CA VAL A 112 1.54 1.53 -4.75
C VAL A 112 2.58 0.51 -4.31
N GLY A 113 2.20 -0.76 -4.35
CA GLY A 113 3.05 -1.89 -3.99
C GLY A 113 2.83 -3.06 -4.94
N LEU A 114 3.76 -4.01 -4.94
CA LEU A 114 3.73 -5.21 -5.78
C LEU A 114 3.62 -6.47 -4.92
N ILE A 115 2.69 -7.34 -5.29
CA ILE A 115 2.46 -8.64 -4.66
C ILE A 115 2.61 -9.70 -5.74
N GLU A 116 3.48 -10.66 -5.50
CA GLU A 116 3.70 -11.81 -6.38
C GLU A 116 3.39 -13.09 -5.60
N ASN A 117 2.66 -14.02 -6.19
CA ASN A 117 2.31 -15.30 -5.56
C ASN A 117 1.66 -15.14 -4.17
N ALA A 118 0.85 -14.08 -3.99
CA ALA A 118 0.24 -13.66 -2.74
C ALA A 118 1.22 -13.35 -1.60
N VAL A 119 2.46 -13.01 -1.93
CA VAL A 119 3.51 -12.58 -1.00
C VAL A 119 3.90 -11.14 -1.32
N PRO A 120 3.69 -10.20 -0.38
CA PRO A 120 4.19 -8.83 -0.53
C PRO A 120 5.72 -8.82 -0.59
N THR A 121 6.25 -7.97 -1.47
CA THR A 121 7.70 -7.76 -1.50
C THR A 121 8.13 -6.93 -0.29
N VAL A 122 9.26 -7.29 0.32
CA VAL A 122 9.84 -6.56 1.46
C VAL A 122 11.20 -6.02 1.04
N SER A 123 11.42 -4.72 1.26
CA SER A 123 12.71 -4.04 1.15
C SER A 123 13.35 -3.88 2.53
N GLY A 124 14.68 -3.87 2.57
CA GLY A 124 15.45 -3.56 3.78
C GLY A 124 15.82 -2.08 3.91
N GLU A 125 15.52 -1.26 2.91
CA GLU A 125 15.96 0.13 2.81
C GLU A 125 14.80 1.04 2.35
N LEU A 126 14.69 2.19 3.02
CA LEU A 126 13.86 3.32 2.62
C LEU A 126 14.65 4.61 2.82
N GLU A 127 14.65 5.46 1.80
CA GLU A 127 15.14 6.82 1.92
C GLU A 127 13.97 7.75 2.26
N LEU A 128 13.99 8.36 3.44
CA LEU A 128 13.08 9.45 3.78
C LEU A 128 13.53 10.76 3.11
N GLU A 129 12.67 11.79 3.14
CA GLU A 129 13.03 13.14 2.72
C GLU A 129 14.38 13.58 3.30
N TYR A 130 15.10 14.41 2.53
CA TYR A 130 16.45 14.89 2.87
C TYR A 130 17.52 13.79 2.94
N ALA A 131 17.35 12.70 2.18
CA ALA A 131 18.31 11.60 2.06
C ALA A 131 18.65 10.94 3.41
N MET A 132 17.62 10.69 4.22
CA MET A 132 17.77 9.99 5.50
C MET A 132 17.44 8.50 5.33
N PRO A 133 18.44 7.61 5.19
CA PRO A 133 18.20 6.18 5.03
C PRO A 133 17.75 5.55 6.34
N ILE A 134 16.66 4.79 6.28
CA ILE A 134 16.19 3.90 7.34
C ILE A 134 16.38 2.48 6.85
N HIS A 135 17.12 1.70 7.64
CA HIS A 135 17.39 0.30 7.37
C HIS A 135 16.59 -0.56 8.35
N VAL A 136 15.31 -0.75 8.05
CA VAL A 136 14.44 -1.73 8.73
C VAL A 136 13.60 -2.45 7.68
N PRO A 137 13.29 -3.74 7.86
CA PRO A 137 12.42 -4.46 6.93
C PRO A 137 11.08 -3.78 6.79
N MET A 138 10.66 -3.52 5.56
CA MET A 138 9.37 -2.93 5.26
C MET A 138 8.79 -3.45 3.96
N VAL A 139 7.47 -3.57 3.91
CA VAL A 139 6.76 -3.83 2.66
C VAL A 139 7.13 -2.73 1.69
N ASP A 140 7.52 -3.15 0.50
CA ASP A 140 7.94 -2.25 -0.54
C ASP A 140 6.73 -1.53 -1.12
N VAL A 141 6.56 -0.29 -0.68
CA VAL A 141 5.48 0.60 -1.09
C VAL A 141 6.06 1.93 -1.50
N HIS A 142 5.61 2.42 -2.64
CA HIS A 142 5.98 3.72 -3.17
C HIS A 142 4.80 4.67 -3.01
N THR A 143 5.02 5.74 -2.27
CA THR A 143 4.04 6.81 -2.08
C THR A 143 4.21 7.89 -3.13
N ILE A 144 3.09 8.31 -3.72
CA ILE A 144 3.02 9.36 -4.73
C ILE A 144 2.17 10.49 -4.15
N GLY A 145 2.66 11.73 -4.29
CA GLY A 145 1.92 12.96 -3.96
C GLY A 145 0.79 13.25 -4.96
N ALA A 146 -0.14 12.31 -5.11
CA ALA A 146 -1.34 12.42 -5.91
C ALA A 146 -2.49 11.75 -5.13
N GLY A 147 -3.47 12.52 -4.66
CA GLY A 147 -4.65 12.05 -3.95
C GLY A 147 -5.84 12.95 -4.26
N GLY A 148 -7.03 12.66 -3.70
CA GLY A 148 -8.25 13.41 -4.06
C GLY A 148 -8.13 14.93 -3.89
N GLY A 149 -7.38 15.39 -2.88
CA GLY A 149 -7.12 16.79 -2.60
C GLY A 149 -5.91 17.39 -3.32
N SER A 150 -5.24 16.67 -4.23
CA SER A 150 -4.14 17.25 -5.01
C SER A 150 -4.62 18.43 -5.83
N ILE A 151 -3.93 19.56 -5.68
CA ILE A 151 -4.30 20.84 -6.27
C ILE A 151 -3.96 20.85 -7.76
N ALA A 152 -4.89 21.33 -8.57
CA ALA A 152 -4.71 21.60 -9.98
C ALA A 152 -4.45 23.09 -10.22
N ALA A 153 -3.31 23.40 -10.86
CA ALA A 153 -2.92 24.77 -11.16
C ALA A 153 -2.25 24.84 -12.54
N VAL A 154 -2.36 26.00 -13.18
CA VAL A 154 -1.61 26.31 -14.41
C VAL A 154 -0.35 27.06 -14.02
N ASP A 155 0.80 26.47 -14.33
CA ASP A 155 2.11 27.04 -14.00
C ASP A 155 2.46 28.27 -14.86
N ALA A 156 3.58 28.92 -14.55
CA ALA A 156 4.03 30.12 -15.27
C ALA A 156 4.33 29.87 -16.76
N ALA A 157 4.53 28.61 -17.17
CA ALA A 157 4.74 28.21 -18.56
C ALA A 157 3.42 27.90 -19.29
N GLY A 158 2.26 28.04 -18.62
CA GLY A 158 0.95 27.75 -19.19
C GLY A 158 0.59 26.26 -19.18
N MET A 159 1.33 25.43 -18.45
CA MET A 159 1.08 23.98 -18.37
C MET A 159 0.20 23.65 -17.16
N LEU A 160 -0.78 22.76 -17.36
CA LEU A 160 -1.58 22.21 -16.27
C LEU A 160 -0.73 21.24 -15.43
N ARG A 161 -0.68 21.48 -14.12
CA ARG A 161 -0.04 20.62 -13.12
C ARG A 161 -1.08 20.18 -12.10
N VAL A 162 -0.96 18.93 -11.65
CA VAL A 162 -1.76 18.38 -10.55
C VAL A 162 -0.83 17.79 -9.50
N GLY A 163 -0.92 18.31 -8.28
CA GLY A 163 0.04 18.06 -7.21
C GLY A 163 1.44 18.65 -7.49
N PRO A 164 2.43 18.43 -6.61
CA PRO A 164 2.36 17.59 -5.41
C PRO A 164 1.59 18.24 -4.24
N GLU A 165 1.33 19.54 -4.31
CA GLU A 165 0.58 20.26 -3.28
C GLU A 165 -0.83 19.68 -3.10
N SER A 166 -1.28 19.60 -1.85
CA SER A 166 -2.58 19.06 -1.48
C SER A 166 -3.35 20.07 -0.63
N ALA A 167 -4.67 20.16 -0.87
CA ALA A 167 -5.59 20.91 -0.04
C ALA A 167 -5.81 20.25 1.35
N GLY A 168 -5.31 19.03 1.55
CA GLY A 168 -5.46 18.26 2.78
C GLY A 168 -6.92 17.96 3.11
N ALA A 169 -7.21 17.77 4.40
CA ALA A 169 -8.59 17.62 4.89
C ALA A 169 -9.25 18.97 5.26
N ARG A 170 -8.43 19.97 5.64
CA ARG A 170 -8.86 21.33 5.99
C ARG A 170 -7.84 22.33 5.43
N PRO A 171 -8.25 23.26 4.54
CA PRO A 171 -9.61 23.48 4.07
C PRO A 171 -10.14 22.35 3.16
N GLY A 172 -9.27 21.57 2.52
CA GLY A 172 -9.66 20.48 1.62
C GLY A 172 -10.23 20.95 0.28
N PRO A 173 -10.71 20.01 -0.56
CA PRO A 173 -11.42 20.29 -1.80
C PRO A 173 -12.50 21.37 -1.66
N ILE A 174 -12.73 22.14 -2.71
CA ILE A 174 -13.76 23.20 -2.75
C ILE A 174 -15.11 22.60 -2.36
N CYS A 175 -15.43 21.44 -2.91
CA CYS A 175 -16.70 20.73 -2.69
C CYS A 175 -16.97 20.33 -1.23
N TYR A 176 -15.98 20.40 -0.33
CA TYR A 176 -16.19 20.16 1.10
C TYR A 176 -16.76 21.38 1.83
N GLY A 177 -16.78 22.56 1.21
CA GLY A 177 -17.41 23.76 1.76
C GLY A 177 -16.75 24.33 3.03
N ARG A 178 -15.48 24.00 3.26
CA ARG A 178 -14.68 24.45 4.43
C ARG A 178 -13.79 25.65 4.12
N GLY A 179 -14.12 26.42 3.08
CA GLY A 179 -13.35 27.58 2.62
C GLY A 179 -12.20 27.27 1.67
N GLY A 180 -12.12 26.04 1.14
CA GLY A 180 -11.17 25.70 0.08
C GLY A 180 -11.50 26.45 -1.21
N THR A 181 -10.49 26.95 -1.91
CA THR A 181 -10.68 27.72 -3.17
C THR A 181 -9.86 27.20 -4.34
N GLU A 182 -8.90 26.30 -4.10
CA GLU A 182 -8.05 25.73 -5.15
C GLU A 182 -8.71 24.47 -5.73
N PRO A 183 -8.85 24.35 -7.07
CA PRO A 183 -9.37 23.15 -7.71
C PRO A 183 -8.58 21.89 -7.35
N THR A 184 -9.27 20.79 -7.08
CA THR A 184 -8.65 19.49 -6.78
C THR A 184 -9.17 18.36 -7.67
N ILE A 185 -8.53 17.18 -7.57
CA ILE A 185 -9.01 15.95 -8.23
C ILE A 185 -10.44 15.59 -7.80
N THR A 186 -10.78 15.74 -6.51
CA THR A 186 -12.13 15.48 -6.00
C THR A 186 -13.14 16.46 -6.60
N ASP A 187 -12.78 17.74 -6.72
CA ASP A 187 -13.65 18.75 -7.34
C ASP A 187 -13.93 18.42 -8.82
N ALA A 188 -12.90 17.99 -9.56
CA ALA A 188 -13.04 17.55 -10.94
C ALA A 188 -13.95 16.31 -11.06
N ASN A 189 -13.78 15.31 -10.19
CA ASN A 189 -14.68 14.14 -10.15
C ASN A 189 -16.13 14.54 -9.87
N LEU A 190 -16.36 15.52 -9.00
CA LEU A 190 -17.71 16.03 -8.72
C LEU A 190 -18.32 16.74 -9.93
N VAL A 191 -17.58 17.65 -10.57
CA VAL A 191 -18.03 18.39 -11.77
C VAL A 191 -18.37 17.46 -12.93
N LEU A 192 -17.61 16.37 -13.09
CA LEU A 192 -17.83 15.36 -14.14
C LEU A 192 -18.92 14.34 -13.78
N GLY A 193 -19.64 14.52 -12.67
CA GLY A 193 -20.73 13.65 -12.25
C GLY A 193 -20.28 12.28 -11.73
N ARG A 194 -18.99 12.07 -11.47
CA ARG A 194 -18.48 10.79 -10.93
C ARG A 194 -18.83 10.63 -9.45
N LEU A 195 -18.89 11.74 -8.70
CA LEU A 195 -19.28 11.78 -7.30
C LEU A 195 -20.71 12.31 -7.13
N ASN A 196 -21.36 11.88 -6.04
CA ASN A 196 -22.68 12.34 -5.67
C ASN A 196 -22.59 13.53 -4.70
N PRO A 197 -23.03 14.75 -5.10
CA PRO A 197 -22.96 15.93 -4.24
C PRO A 197 -23.73 15.75 -2.93
N ASP A 198 -24.83 14.99 -2.94
CA ASP A 198 -25.70 14.81 -1.78
C ASP A 198 -25.20 13.74 -0.79
N ARG A 199 -24.14 13.00 -1.14
CA ARG A 199 -23.62 11.88 -0.33
C ARG A 199 -22.14 12.01 0.03
N LEU A 200 -21.57 13.21 -0.10
CA LEU A 200 -20.21 13.46 0.39
C LEU A 200 -20.19 13.42 1.92
N LEU A 201 -19.38 12.53 2.50
CA LEU A 201 -19.25 12.39 3.95
C LEU A 201 -18.48 13.56 4.56
N GLY A 202 -18.95 14.03 5.73
CA GLY A 202 -18.27 15.07 6.51
C GLY A 202 -18.36 16.47 5.92
N VAL A 203 -19.32 16.73 5.01
CA VAL A 203 -19.62 18.05 4.46
C VAL A 203 -20.80 18.65 5.21
N ASP A 204 -20.51 19.50 6.20
CA ASP A 204 -21.55 20.15 7.02
C ASP A 204 -22.21 21.34 6.30
N HIS A 205 -21.50 21.92 5.32
CA HIS A 205 -21.93 23.09 4.54
C HIS A 205 -21.71 22.81 3.05
N PRO A 206 -22.65 22.17 2.35
CA PRO A 206 -22.48 21.85 0.94
C PRO A 206 -22.40 23.14 0.10
N VAL A 207 -21.37 23.22 -0.74
CA VAL A 207 -21.29 24.23 -1.81
C VAL A 207 -22.03 23.74 -3.05
N THR A 208 -22.60 24.67 -3.81
CA THR A 208 -23.31 24.32 -5.04
C THR A 208 -22.34 23.82 -6.12
N LEU A 209 -22.80 22.93 -6.98
CA LEU A 209 -22.02 22.44 -8.10
C LEU A 209 -21.54 23.59 -9.00
N ASP A 210 -22.39 24.60 -9.22
CA ASP A 210 -22.05 25.79 -10.00
C ASP A 210 -20.91 26.60 -9.38
N HIS A 211 -20.81 26.64 -8.05
CA HIS A 211 -19.68 27.29 -7.38
C HIS A 211 -18.37 26.57 -7.66
N VAL A 212 -18.36 25.23 -7.57
CA VAL A 212 -17.18 24.42 -7.89
C VAL A 212 -16.79 24.58 -9.36
N ARG A 213 -17.77 24.49 -10.28
CA ARG A 213 -17.59 24.72 -11.72
C ARG A 213 -16.96 26.09 -12.00
N GLY A 214 -17.51 27.15 -11.40
CA GLY A 214 -17.01 28.51 -11.59
C GLY A 214 -15.56 28.69 -11.16
N LEU A 215 -15.14 28.04 -10.06
CA LEU A 215 -13.75 28.10 -9.61
C LEU A 215 -12.79 27.29 -10.49
N ILE A 216 -13.19 26.09 -10.96
CA ILE A 216 -12.41 25.31 -11.93
C ILE A 216 -12.23 26.10 -13.23
N GLU A 217 -13.31 26.66 -13.77
CA GLU A 217 -13.27 27.48 -14.98
C GLU A 217 -12.39 28.71 -14.78
N GLN A 218 -12.53 29.42 -13.66
CA GLN A 218 -11.77 30.63 -13.38
C GLN A 218 -10.26 30.36 -13.27
N LYS A 219 -9.87 29.33 -12.52
CA LYS A 219 -8.46 29.09 -12.16
C LYS A 219 -7.71 28.23 -13.16
N VAL A 220 -8.40 27.32 -13.85
CA VAL A 220 -7.81 26.41 -14.83
C VAL A 220 -8.36 26.69 -16.23
N GLY A 221 -9.69 26.64 -16.39
CA GLY A 221 -10.34 26.72 -17.71
C GLY A 221 -9.94 27.95 -18.53
N LYS A 222 -10.13 29.15 -17.99
CA LYS A 222 -9.83 30.43 -18.66
C LYS A 222 -8.37 30.58 -19.09
N ARG A 223 -7.44 30.00 -18.34
CA ARG A 223 -6.00 30.04 -18.67
C ARG A 223 -5.64 29.10 -19.83
N LEU A 224 -6.41 28.03 -20.01
CA LEU A 224 -6.21 27.01 -21.04
C LEU A 224 -7.18 27.14 -22.23
N GLY A 225 -8.14 28.06 -22.18
CA GLY A 225 -9.20 28.19 -23.18
C GLY A 225 -10.23 27.06 -23.13
N LEU A 226 -10.48 26.50 -21.93
CA LEU A 226 -11.42 25.40 -21.68
C LEU A 226 -12.60 25.88 -20.82
N ASP A 227 -13.76 25.26 -21.00
CA ASP A 227 -14.88 25.38 -20.06
C ASP A 227 -14.62 24.54 -18.78
N ALA A 228 -15.55 24.60 -17.82
CA ALA A 228 -15.40 23.93 -16.54
C ALA A 228 -15.25 22.40 -16.68
N GLU A 229 -16.06 21.77 -17.52
CA GLU A 229 -16.04 20.33 -17.80
C GLU A 229 -14.76 19.89 -18.47
N ALA A 230 -14.35 20.55 -19.56
CA ALA A 230 -13.14 20.19 -20.27
C ALA A 230 -11.89 20.43 -19.40
N ALA A 231 -11.90 21.48 -18.57
CA ALA A 231 -10.86 21.70 -17.56
C ALA A 231 -10.85 20.58 -16.51
N ALA A 232 -12.01 20.19 -15.96
CA ALA A 232 -12.10 19.08 -15.02
C ALA A 232 -11.64 17.74 -15.64
N GLY A 233 -12.01 17.47 -16.90
CA GLY A 233 -11.54 16.32 -17.65
C GLY A 233 -10.02 16.31 -17.85
N ALA A 234 -9.45 17.48 -18.15
CA ALA A 234 -7.99 17.65 -18.26
C ALA A 234 -7.29 17.41 -16.92
N ILE A 235 -7.85 17.88 -15.80
CA ILE A 235 -7.33 17.61 -14.44
C ILE A 235 -7.27 16.11 -14.18
N LEU A 236 -8.37 15.39 -14.44
CA LEU A 236 -8.41 13.93 -14.21
C LEU A 236 -7.42 13.20 -15.12
N ARG A 237 -7.28 13.60 -16.38
CA ARG A 237 -6.31 12.99 -17.31
C ARG A 237 -4.88 13.16 -16.82
N ILE A 238 -4.46 14.38 -16.49
CA ILE A 238 -3.10 14.65 -15.99
C ILE A 238 -2.84 13.93 -14.66
N ALA A 239 -3.84 13.85 -13.78
CA ALA A 239 -3.73 13.10 -12.54
C ALA A 239 -3.55 11.60 -12.80
N ASN A 240 -4.35 11.02 -13.70
CA ASN A 240 -4.26 9.61 -14.07
C ASN A 240 -2.90 9.30 -14.72
N ASP A 241 -2.42 10.14 -15.64
CA ASP A 241 -1.12 9.96 -16.31
C ASP A 241 0.03 9.94 -15.29
N ARG A 242 -0.02 10.83 -14.28
CA ARG A 242 0.97 10.88 -13.19
C ARG A 242 0.94 9.62 -12.33
N MET A 243 -0.26 9.17 -11.93
CA MET A 243 -0.43 7.96 -11.12
C MET A 243 -0.01 6.71 -11.92
N ALA A 244 -0.38 6.61 -13.19
CA ALA A 244 0.02 5.53 -14.09
C ALA A 244 1.55 5.49 -14.26
N GLY A 245 2.20 6.64 -14.47
CA GLY A 245 3.66 6.73 -14.56
C GLY A 245 4.36 6.16 -13.33
N ALA A 246 3.83 6.41 -12.14
CA ALA A 246 4.38 5.87 -10.91
C ALA A 246 4.10 4.37 -10.72
N ILE A 247 2.89 3.90 -11.04
CA ILE A 247 2.59 2.46 -11.03
C ILE A 247 3.52 1.71 -11.99
N ARG A 248 3.74 2.26 -13.17
CA ARG A 248 4.65 1.71 -14.18
C ARG A 248 6.09 1.64 -13.65
N LEU A 249 6.54 2.63 -12.89
CA LEU A 249 7.87 2.61 -12.26
C LEU A 249 8.01 1.47 -11.24
N VAL A 250 6.99 1.24 -10.39
CA VAL A 250 7.01 0.17 -9.38
C VAL A 250 7.09 -1.22 -10.03
N SER A 251 6.35 -1.44 -11.14
CA SER A 251 6.38 -2.71 -11.87
C SER A 251 7.67 -2.89 -12.69
N LEU A 252 8.01 -1.92 -13.54
CA LEU A 252 9.09 -2.05 -14.52
C LEU A 252 10.49 -1.98 -13.89
N SER A 253 10.70 -1.21 -12.81
CA SER A 253 12.00 -1.15 -12.13
C SER A 253 12.48 -2.51 -11.60
N ARG A 254 11.54 -3.46 -11.51
CA ARG A 254 11.74 -4.84 -11.07
C ARG A 254 11.64 -5.89 -12.16
N GLY A 255 11.41 -5.47 -13.40
CA GLY A 255 11.30 -6.38 -14.55
C GLY A 255 9.97 -7.12 -14.66
N HIS A 256 8.92 -6.63 -13.99
CA HIS A 256 7.57 -7.21 -14.09
C HIS A 256 6.72 -6.44 -15.10
N ASP A 257 6.00 -7.18 -15.94
CA ASP A 257 5.02 -6.63 -16.88
C ASP A 257 3.67 -6.43 -16.16
N PRO A 258 3.09 -5.21 -16.14
CA PRO A 258 1.80 -4.96 -15.51
C PRO A 258 0.65 -5.85 -16.01
N ARG A 259 0.76 -6.39 -17.24
CA ARG A 259 -0.26 -7.26 -17.86
C ARG A 259 -0.43 -8.60 -17.15
N ASP A 260 0.58 -9.04 -16.38
CA ASP A 260 0.55 -10.29 -15.62
C ASP A 260 -0.11 -10.15 -14.24
N PHE A 261 -0.59 -8.95 -13.90
CA PHE A 261 -1.13 -8.59 -12.59
C PHE A 261 -2.59 -8.13 -12.71
N ALA A 262 -3.31 -8.13 -11.59
CA ALA A 262 -4.54 -7.37 -11.43
C ALA A 262 -4.28 -6.10 -10.59
N LEU A 263 -4.98 -5.01 -10.90
CA LEU A 263 -4.92 -3.77 -10.11
C LEU A 263 -5.87 -3.88 -8.92
N PHE A 264 -5.33 -4.01 -7.72
CA PHE A 264 -6.11 -4.04 -6.49
C PHE A 264 -6.36 -2.61 -6.00
N ALA A 265 -7.55 -2.08 -6.25
CA ALA A 265 -7.88 -0.67 -6.01
C ALA A 265 -8.68 -0.46 -4.74
N PHE A 266 -8.16 0.34 -3.81
CA PHE A 266 -8.77 0.62 -2.52
C PHE A 266 -8.44 2.03 -2.03
N GLY A 267 -8.79 2.32 -0.78
CA GLY A 267 -8.89 3.69 -0.29
C GLY A 267 -10.21 4.33 -0.72
N GLY A 268 -10.51 5.49 -0.14
CA GLY A 268 -11.77 6.18 -0.42
C GLY A 268 -11.88 6.70 -1.85
N ALA A 269 -10.74 7.01 -2.49
CA ALA A 269 -10.68 7.58 -3.83
C ALA A 269 -10.13 6.61 -4.89
N GLY A 270 -9.52 5.48 -4.53
CA GLY A 270 -8.90 4.57 -5.51
C GLY A 270 -9.88 4.06 -6.57
N PRO A 271 -11.04 3.51 -6.19
CA PRO A 271 -11.98 2.96 -7.17
C PRO A 271 -12.56 3.99 -8.17
N LEU A 272 -12.38 5.30 -7.96
CA LEU A 272 -12.80 6.35 -8.92
C LEU A 272 -11.92 6.39 -10.18
N HIS A 273 -10.67 5.98 -10.06
CA HIS A 273 -9.66 6.11 -11.11
C HIS A 273 -9.15 4.76 -11.63
N ALA A 274 -9.45 3.68 -10.92
CA ALA A 274 -8.85 2.37 -11.13
C ALA A 274 -8.99 1.80 -12.55
N THR A 275 -10.18 1.88 -13.15
CA THR A 275 -10.44 1.35 -14.51
C THR A 275 -9.71 2.15 -15.58
N ALA A 276 -9.68 3.48 -15.46
CA ALA A 276 -8.90 4.34 -16.35
C ALA A 276 -7.38 4.10 -16.22
N LEU A 277 -6.88 3.94 -15.00
CA LEU A 277 -5.47 3.61 -14.75
C LEU A 277 -5.09 2.24 -15.29
N ALA A 278 -5.93 1.22 -15.05
CA ALA A 278 -5.70 -0.11 -15.56
C ALA A 278 -5.65 -0.11 -17.10
N ARG A 279 -6.54 0.64 -17.77
CA ARG A 279 -6.51 0.80 -19.22
C ARG A 279 -5.22 1.42 -19.73
N GLU A 280 -4.79 2.54 -19.13
CA GLU A 280 -3.54 3.24 -19.49
C GLU A 280 -2.29 2.35 -19.28
N LEU A 281 -2.36 1.41 -18.34
CA LEU A 281 -1.27 0.49 -18.02
C LEU A 281 -1.37 -0.86 -18.75
N GLY A 282 -2.46 -1.11 -19.47
CA GLY A 282 -2.74 -2.41 -20.09
C GLY A 282 -3.05 -3.52 -19.09
N ILE A 283 -3.40 -3.18 -17.85
CA ILE A 283 -3.75 -4.16 -16.80
C ILE A 283 -5.14 -4.72 -17.13
N PRO A 284 -5.30 -6.05 -17.29
CA PRO A 284 -6.53 -6.64 -17.83
C PRO A 284 -7.68 -6.68 -16.81
N THR A 285 -7.40 -6.59 -15.51
CA THR A 285 -8.40 -6.74 -14.45
C THR A 285 -8.16 -5.76 -13.31
N VAL A 286 -9.22 -5.07 -12.89
CA VAL A 286 -9.27 -4.34 -11.63
C VAL A 286 -10.03 -5.16 -10.61
N LEU A 287 -9.44 -5.37 -9.44
CA LEU A 287 -10.08 -5.97 -8.28
C LEU A 287 -10.37 -4.87 -7.26
N VAL A 288 -11.65 -4.62 -6.98
CA VAL A 288 -12.06 -3.71 -5.90
C VAL A 288 -12.59 -4.53 -4.73
N PRO A 289 -11.94 -4.53 -3.56
CA PRO A 289 -12.38 -5.34 -2.42
C PRO A 289 -13.75 -4.89 -1.95
N ALA A 290 -14.51 -5.77 -1.28
CA ALA A 290 -15.87 -5.48 -0.81
C ALA A 290 -15.98 -4.17 0.01
N ARG A 291 -14.93 -3.80 0.75
CA ARG A 291 -14.88 -2.63 1.64
C ARG A 291 -13.61 -1.81 1.41
N PRO A 292 -13.49 -1.11 0.27
CA PRO A 292 -12.23 -0.48 -0.14
C PRO A 292 -11.76 0.63 0.80
N GLY A 293 -12.67 1.42 1.38
CA GLY A 293 -12.31 2.54 2.25
C GLY A 293 -11.79 2.13 3.63
N ILE A 294 -11.93 0.86 4.02
CA ILE A 294 -11.42 0.32 5.30
C ILE A 294 -10.39 -0.81 5.12
N THR A 295 -9.84 -0.97 3.91
CA THR A 295 -8.90 -2.05 3.57
C THR A 295 -7.66 -2.07 4.47
N ASN A 296 -7.12 -0.91 4.85
CA ASN A 296 -5.97 -0.83 5.77
C ASN A 296 -6.30 -1.40 7.16
N ALA A 297 -7.53 -1.18 7.64
CA ALA A 297 -8.00 -1.78 8.88
C ALA A 297 -8.11 -3.30 8.77
N LEU A 298 -8.56 -3.83 7.62
CA LEU A 298 -8.54 -5.27 7.34
C LEU A 298 -7.10 -5.82 7.41
N GLY A 299 -6.13 -5.08 6.88
CA GLY A 299 -4.70 -5.41 6.96
C GLY A 299 -4.22 -5.66 8.38
N CYS A 300 -4.57 -4.74 9.29
CA CYS A 300 -4.27 -4.90 10.73
C CYS A 300 -4.91 -6.15 11.34
N VAL A 301 -6.09 -6.55 10.86
CA VAL A 301 -6.81 -7.72 11.37
C VAL A 301 -6.15 -9.03 10.91
N VAL A 302 -5.77 -9.12 9.64
CA VAL A 302 -5.27 -10.35 8.99
C VAL A 302 -3.75 -10.53 9.08
N ALA A 303 -3.00 -9.49 9.44
CA ALA A 303 -1.55 -9.58 9.58
C ALA A 303 -1.14 -10.53 10.72
N ASP A 304 -0.14 -11.35 10.44
CA ASP A 304 0.48 -12.25 11.40
C ASP A 304 1.39 -11.49 12.37
N LEU A 305 1.82 -12.17 13.45
CA LEU A 305 2.93 -11.66 14.25
C LEU A 305 4.22 -11.81 13.45
N ARG A 306 5.10 -10.80 13.46
CA ARG A 306 6.38 -10.86 12.74
C ARG A 306 7.49 -10.14 13.49
N HIS A 307 8.60 -10.84 13.68
CA HIS A 307 9.85 -10.28 14.21
C HIS A 307 10.98 -10.59 13.24
N ASP A 308 11.67 -9.55 12.79
CA ASP A 308 12.81 -9.68 11.89
C ASP A 308 14.12 -9.51 12.65
N TYR A 309 15.07 -10.40 12.37
CA TYR A 309 16.37 -10.44 13.00
C TYR A 309 17.45 -10.38 11.93
N VAL A 310 18.46 -9.54 12.15
CA VAL A 310 19.64 -9.40 11.29
C VAL A 310 20.91 -9.61 12.08
N ARG A 311 21.90 -10.25 11.47
CA ARG A 311 23.26 -10.34 12.00
C ARG A 311 24.27 -10.08 10.91
N THR A 312 25.12 -9.08 11.13
CA THR A 312 26.31 -8.86 10.30
C THR A 312 27.29 -10.03 10.46
N VAL A 313 27.72 -10.59 9.33
CA VAL A 313 28.82 -11.55 9.23
C VAL A 313 30.04 -10.87 8.60
N ASN A 314 29.82 -10.17 7.47
CA ASN A 314 30.81 -9.44 6.68
C ASN A 314 32.13 -10.20 6.43
N LYS A 315 32.03 -11.39 5.84
CA LYS A 315 33.18 -12.24 5.48
C LYS A 315 33.07 -12.79 4.06
N PRO A 316 34.20 -12.98 3.34
CA PRO A 316 34.20 -13.78 2.11
C PRO A 316 33.61 -15.16 2.37
N LEU A 317 32.86 -15.70 1.41
CA LEU A 317 32.28 -17.05 1.52
C LEU A 317 33.35 -18.13 1.75
N SER A 318 34.57 -17.93 1.26
CA SER A 318 35.72 -18.82 1.49
C SER A 318 36.26 -18.81 2.93
N ALA A 319 35.86 -17.85 3.76
CA ALA A 319 36.34 -17.64 5.12
C ALA A 319 35.27 -17.94 6.20
N ILE A 320 34.17 -18.60 5.81
CA ILE A 320 33.09 -19.04 6.70
C ILE A 320 32.77 -20.51 6.44
N ASP A 321 32.30 -21.21 7.46
CA ASP A 321 31.83 -22.59 7.36
C ASP A 321 30.30 -22.67 7.45
N ASP A 322 29.75 -23.80 6.98
CA ASP A 322 28.30 -24.05 7.00
C ASP A 322 27.72 -24.04 8.42
N ALA A 323 28.50 -24.48 9.41
CA ALA A 323 28.10 -24.53 10.81
C ALA A 323 27.84 -23.13 11.39
N THR A 324 28.67 -22.15 11.02
CA THR A 324 28.48 -20.75 11.42
C THR A 324 27.19 -20.18 10.82
N ILE A 325 26.94 -20.42 9.53
CA ILE A 325 25.73 -19.94 8.84
C ILE A 325 24.47 -20.52 9.50
N ALA A 326 24.43 -21.84 9.65
CA ALA A 326 23.30 -22.53 10.29
C ALA A 326 23.11 -22.11 11.74
N GLY A 327 24.20 -21.91 12.49
CA GLY A 327 24.18 -21.43 13.88
C GLY A 327 23.54 -20.05 14.01
N VAL A 328 23.88 -19.11 13.13
CA VAL A 328 23.26 -17.76 13.14
C VAL A 328 21.76 -17.83 12.89
N TYR A 329 21.32 -18.57 11.86
CA TYR A 329 19.89 -18.74 11.58
C TYR A 329 19.15 -19.42 12.75
N ALA A 330 19.74 -20.44 13.36
CA ALA A 330 19.16 -21.14 14.50
C ALA A 330 19.00 -20.22 15.73
N GLU A 331 20.01 -19.38 16.02
CA GLU A 331 19.95 -18.42 17.11
C GLU A 331 18.85 -17.37 16.90
N GLN A 332 18.78 -16.77 15.70
CA GLN A 332 17.74 -15.81 15.35
C GLN A 332 16.34 -16.43 15.44
N ALA A 333 16.17 -17.66 14.94
CA ALA A 333 14.91 -18.39 15.02
C ALA A 333 14.50 -18.69 16.48
N ALA A 334 15.46 -19.08 17.32
CA ALA A 334 15.22 -19.36 18.74
C ALA A 334 14.83 -18.08 19.51
N GLU A 335 15.45 -16.95 19.18
CA GLU A 335 15.10 -15.65 19.75
C GLU A 335 13.68 -15.22 19.34
N GLY A 336 13.35 -15.26 18.05
CA GLY A 336 12.00 -14.94 17.57
C GLY A 336 10.92 -15.83 18.17
N ARG A 337 11.18 -17.13 18.32
CA ARG A 337 10.25 -18.04 19.02
C ARG A 337 10.00 -17.61 20.46
N LYS A 338 11.04 -17.20 21.19
CA LYS A 338 10.89 -16.71 22.57
C LYS A 338 10.06 -15.43 22.62
N THR A 339 10.22 -14.55 21.63
CA THR A 339 9.45 -13.29 21.53
C THR A 339 7.98 -13.59 21.25
N ILE A 340 7.66 -14.39 20.24
CA ILE A 340 6.28 -14.76 19.90
C ILE A 340 5.56 -15.41 21.09
N VAL A 341 6.23 -16.28 21.86
CA VAL A 341 5.61 -16.93 23.04
C VAL A 341 5.29 -15.95 24.17
N LYS A 342 6.04 -14.83 24.28
CA LYS A 342 5.76 -13.79 25.28
C LYS A 342 4.55 -12.94 24.90
N GLU A 343 4.22 -12.84 23.62
CA GLU A 343 3.05 -12.15 23.13
C GLU A 343 1.85 -13.07 23.32
N SER A 344 0.87 -12.67 24.14
CA SER A 344 -0.26 -13.52 24.56
C SER A 344 -1.32 -13.61 23.46
N VAL A 345 -0.91 -14.00 22.26
CA VAL A 345 -1.71 -14.03 21.04
C VAL A 345 -1.81 -15.47 20.54
N PRO A 346 -3.01 -15.93 20.14
CA PRO A 346 -3.16 -17.26 19.53
C PRO A 346 -2.36 -17.37 18.22
N VAL A 347 -1.47 -18.36 18.17
CA VAL A 347 -0.66 -18.71 17.00
C VAL A 347 -0.94 -20.16 16.62
N ARG A 348 -1.25 -20.41 15.35
CA ARG A 348 -1.51 -21.76 14.80
C ARG A 348 -0.20 -22.48 14.50
N GLU A 349 0.77 -21.76 13.93
CA GLU A 349 2.06 -22.30 13.54
C GLU A 349 3.14 -21.21 13.52
N LEU A 350 4.39 -21.63 13.63
CA LEU A 350 5.54 -20.75 13.44
C LEU A 350 6.12 -20.98 12.05
N ARG A 351 6.24 -19.91 11.27
CA ARG A 351 6.91 -19.90 9.98
C ARG A 351 8.21 -19.09 10.08
N ARG A 352 9.18 -19.46 9.25
CA ARG A 352 10.45 -18.75 9.11
C ARG A 352 10.66 -18.37 7.66
N VAL A 353 11.19 -17.19 7.42
CA VAL A 353 11.68 -16.75 6.11
C VAL A 353 13.13 -16.34 6.29
N LEU A 354 14.02 -16.96 5.51
CA LEU A 354 15.45 -16.76 5.60
C LEU A 354 15.93 -16.00 4.37
N SER A 355 16.85 -15.07 4.56
CA SER A 355 17.59 -14.44 3.47
C SER A 355 19.03 -14.15 3.87
N ALA A 356 19.85 -13.87 2.87
CA ALA A 356 21.24 -13.48 3.03
C ALA A 356 21.53 -12.26 2.16
N ASP A 357 22.20 -11.28 2.73
CA ASP A 357 22.71 -10.13 1.99
C ASP A 357 24.13 -10.39 1.56
N MET A 358 24.38 -10.27 0.26
CA MET A 358 25.66 -10.61 -0.34
C MET A 358 26.12 -9.54 -1.31
N GLN A 359 27.43 -9.41 -1.46
CA GLN A 359 28.05 -8.52 -2.44
C GLN A 359 29.35 -9.14 -2.95
N PHE A 360 29.83 -8.69 -4.10
CA PHE A 360 31.19 -9.01 -4.52
C PHE A 360 32.21 -8.15 -3.77
N GLN A 361 33.39 -8.71 -3.46
CA GLN A 361 34.44 -7.96 -2.79
C GLN A 361 34.84 -6.72 -3.61
N GLY A 362 34.91 -5.56 -2.95
CA GLY A 362 35.19 -4.27 -3.59
C GLY A 362 33.96 -3.56 -4.16
N GLN A 363 32.79 -4.21 -4.19
CA GLN A 363 31.52 -3.54 -4.47
C GLN A 363 30.87 -3.01 -3.18
N SER A 364 30.07 -1.96 -3.33
CA SER A 364 29.24 -1.39 -2.25
C SER A 364 27.76 -1.76 -2.37
N HIS A 365 27.35 -2.33 -3.50
CA HIS A 365 25.97 -2.71 -3.74
C HIS A 365 25.69 -4.11 -3.19
N ILE A 366 24.72 -4.18 -2.27
CA ILE A 366 24.27 -5.40 -1.64
C ILE A 366 23.08 -5.96 -2.41
N LEU A 367 23.07 -7.27 -2.62
CA LEU A 367 21.95 -8.02 -3.16
C LEU A 367 21.43 -9.01 -2.12
N SER A 368 20.15 -8.90 -1.79
CA SER A 368 19.49 -9.86 -0.90
C SER A 368 19.04 -11.09 -1.67
N VAL A 369 19.34 -12.28 -1.15
CA VAL A 369 18.94 -13.56 -1.74
C VAL A 369 18.10 -14.38 -0.78
N GLY A 370 16.98 -14.92 -1.30
CA GLY A 370 16.14 -15.83 -0.53
C GLY A 370 16.86 -17.15 -0.25
N VAL A 371 16.68 -17.66 0.97
CA VAL A 371 17.30 -18.90 1.45
C VAL A 371 16.19 -19.89 1.80
N GLU A 372 16.21 -21.06 1.17
CA GLU A 372 15.14 -22.07 1.34
C GLU A 372 15.16 -22.72 2.72
N ASN A 373 16.35 -22.95 3.28
CA ASN A 373 16.52 -23.57 4.59
C ASN A 373 17.88 -23.21 5.21
N GLU A 374 17.99 -23.37 6.52
CA GLU A 374 19.20 -23.05 7.30
C GLU A 374 20.44 -23.88 6.93
N SER A 375 20.26 -25.00 6.23
CA SER A 375 21.33 -25.88 5.75
C SER A 375 21.82 -25.58 4.33
N ILE A 376 21.46 -24.42 3.75
CA ILE A 376 21.90 -24.01 2.40
C ILE A 376 23.42 -24.06 2.21
N GLY A 377 24.18 -23.80 3.29
CA GLY A 377 25.64 -23.79 3.28
C GLY A 377 26.25 -22.75 2.35
N VAL A 378 27.59 -22.74 2.30
CA VAL A 378 28.39 -21.83 1.48
C VAL A 378 28.12 -22.03 -0.01
N GLU A 379 28.09 -23.28 -0.49
CA GLU A 379 27.88 -23.59 -1.90
C GLU A 379 26.49 -23.17 -2.38
N GLY A 380 25.46 -23.41 -1.57
CA GLY A 380 24.10 -23.01 -1.89
C GLY A 380 23.94 -21.49 -1.95
N LEU A 381 24.53 -20.76 -0.99
CA LEU A 381 24.55 -19.29 -1.01
C LEU A 381 25.28 -18.75 -2.23
N HIS A 382 26.42 -19.33 -2.60
CA HIS A 382 27.15 -18.95 -3.80
C HIS A 382 26.28 -19.08 -5.07
N LYS A 383 25.61 -20.23 -5.23
CA LYS A 383 24.71 -20.48 -6.37
C LYS A 383 23.50 -19.53 -6.38
N ALA A 384 22.88 -19.33 -5.22
CA ALA A 384 21.74 -18.41 -5.08
C ALA A 384 22.14 -16.97 -5.43
N PHE A 385 23.30 -16.51 -4.96
CA PHE A 385 23.86 -15.19 -5.26
C PHE A 385 24.19 -15.03 -6.74
N ALA A 386 24.92 -15.97 -7.34
CA ALA A 386 25.26 -15.91 -8.76
C ALA A 386 24.00 -15.83 -9.64
N ALA A 387 22.99 -16.65 -9.35
CA ALA A 387 21.71 -16.64 -10.07
C ALA A 387 20.96 -15.31 -9.90
N ALA A 388 20.91 -14.76 -8.68
CA ALA A 388 20.27 -13.48 -8.42
C ALA A 388 21.02 -12.32 -9.11
N TYR A 389 22.35 -12.34 -9.08
CA TYR A 389 23.19 -11.32 -9.71
C TYR A 389 23.03 -11.33 -11.23
N TRP A 390 23.04 -12.51 -11.86
CA TRP A 390 22.77 -12.66 -13.28
C TRP A 390 21.39 -12.13 -13.67
N ARG A 391 20.34 -12.49 -12.93
CA ARG A 391 18.98 -11.99 -13.19
C ARG A 391 18.90 -10.46 -13.13
N ARG A 392 19.66 -9.82 -12.23
CA ARG A 392 19.62 -8.37 -12.05
C ARG A 392 20.49 -7.60 -13.04
N PHE A 393 21.69 -8.10 -13.32
CA PHE A 393 22.73 -7.35 -14.06
C PHE A 393 23.13 -7.96 -15.40
N GLY A 394 22.77 -9.21 -15.68
CA GLY A 394 23.10 -9.90 -16.93
C GLY A 394 24.58 -10.21 -17.13
N ILE A 395 25.36 -10.21 -16.04
CA ILE A 395 26.81 -10.47 -16.05
C ILE A 395 27.19 -11.48 -14.96
N GLU A 396 28.24 -12.25 -15.22
CA GLU A 396 28.86 -13.18 -14.28
C GLU A 396 30.25 -12.67 -13.89
N LEU A 397 30.58 -12.72 -12.60
CA LEU A 397 31.84 -12.23 -12.05
C LEU A 397 32.61 -13.35 -11.34
N ALA A 398 32.97 -14.40 -12.08
CA ALA A 398 33.55 -15.64 -11.55
C ALA A 398 34.88 -15.45 -10.78
N GLU A 399 35.64 -14.40 -11.09
CA GLU A 399 36.95 -14.14 -10.46
C GLU A 399 36.88 -13.34 -9.16
N ILE A 400 35.74 -12.69 -8.88
CA ILE A 400 35.61 -11.82 -7.71
C ILE A 400 34.97 -12.63 -6.56
N PRO A 401 35.60 -12.71 -5.38
CA PRO A 401 35.04 -13.44 -4.26
C PRO A 401 33.71 -12.82 -3.77
N PRO A 402 32.64 -13.60 -3.59
CA PRO A 402 31.44 -13.14 -2.91
C PRO A 402 31.67 -13.03 -1.41
N VAL A 403 31.09 -11.99 -0.82
CA VAL A 403 31.11 -11.65 0.60
C VAL A 403 29.70 -11.80 1.15
N LEU A 404 29.55 -12.60 2.20
CA LEU A 404 28.34 -12.66 3.00
C LEU A 404 28.34 -11.48 3.97
N VAL A 405 27.41 -10.55 3.78
CA VAL A 405 27.30 -9.32 4.56
C VAL A 405 26.42 -9.56 5.78
N ASN A 406 25.16 -9.96 5.57
CA ASN A 406 24.19 -10.19 6.64
C ASN A 406 23.44 -11.52 6.46
N LEU A 407 22.99 -12.09 7.58
CA LEU A 407 22.00 -13.17 7.61
C LEU A 407 20.73 -12.66 8.29
N HIS A 408 19.59 -12.90 7.65
CA HIS A 408 18.28 -12.41 8.07
C HIS A 408 17.31 -13.56 8.33
N THR A 409 16.57 -13.46 9.44
CA THR A 409 15.46 -14.37 9.76
C THR A 409 14.23 -13.55 10.13
N ALA A 410 13.15 -13.69 9.36
CA ALA A 410 11.82 -13.30 9.81
C ALA A 410 11.16 -14.49 10.51
N VAL A 411 10.80 -14.32 11.78
CA VAL A 411 10.01 -15.30 12.54
C VAL A 411 8.57 -14.84 12.59
N ILE A 412 7.68 -15.66 12.03
CA ILE A 412 6.27 -15.32 11.81
C ILE A 412 5.41 -16.23 12.68
N GLY A 413 4.63 -15.63 13.58
CA GLY A 413 3.57 -16.31 14.32
C GLY A 413 2.27 -16.24 13.54
N VAL A 414 1.97 -17.30 12.78
CA VAL A 414 0.78 -17.37 11.92
C VAL A 414 -0.47 -17.42 12.78
N ARG A 415 -1.34 -16.43 12.61
CA ARG A 415 -2.58 -16.27 13.37
C ARG A 415 -3.72 -17.06 12.70
N PRO A 416 -4.81 -17.36 13.43
CA PRO A 416 -5.98 -17.98 12.84
C PRO A 416 -6.56 -17.15 11.69
N GLU A 417 -6.88 -17.80 10.57
CA GLU A 417 -7.50 -17.14 9.42
C GLU A 417 -8.92 -16.65 9.75
N ILE A 418 -9.32 -15.56 9.10
CA ILE A 418 -10.65 -14.96 9.22
C ILE A 418 -11.32 -15.01 7.86
N SER A 419 -12.53 -15.57 7.81
CA SER A 419 -13.31 -15.60 6.56
C SER A 419 -13.66 -14.19 6.13
N LEU A 420 -13.25 -13.78 4.92
CA LEU A 420 -13.63 -12.48 4.34
C LEU A 420 -15.12 -12.38 4.02
N GLY A 421 -15.86 -13.48 4.03
CA GLY A 421 -17.31 -13.47 3.86
C GLY A 421 -18.04 -12.60 4.91
N VAL A 422 -17.42 -12.32 6.06
CA VAL A 422 -17.97 -11.42 7.08
C VAL A 422 -18.05 -9.96 6.62
N LEU A 423 -17.28 -9.57 5.59
CA LEU A 423 -17.29 -8.23 5.02
C LEU A 423 -18.36 -8.07 3.92
N ALA A 424 -18.87 -9.18 3.39
CA ALA A 424 -19.88 -9.17 2.35
C ALA A 424 -21.19 -8.59 2.88
N ALA A 425 -21.88 -7.81 2.05
CA ALA A 425 -23.21 -7.31 2.39
C ALA A 425 -24.20 -8.47 2.58
N THR A 426 -24.96 -8.40 3.68
CA THR A 426 -25.96 -9.40 4.07
C THR A 426 -27.30 -9.20 3.37
N GLU A 427 -27.67 -7.95 3.08
CA GLU A 427 -28.93 -7.59 2.40
C GLU A 427 -28.69 -7.21 0.94
N ARG A 428 -28.82 -8.18 0.05
CA ARG A 428 -28.69 -7.98 -1.41
C ARG A 428 -30.05 -7.92 -2.08
N ALA A 429 -30.17 -7.13 -3.14
CA ALA A 429 -31.36 -7.10 -3.98
C ALA A 429 -31.47 -8.43 -4.77
N PRO A 430 -32.68 -8.84 -5.16
CA PRO A 430 -32.88 -10.08 -5.91
C PRO A 430 -32.44 -9.98 -7.38
N THR A 431 -32.29 -8.77 -7.92
CA THR A 431 -31.89 -8.54 -9.32
C THR A 431 -31.02 -7.28 -9.42
N LEU A 432 -30.22 -7.19 -10.49
CA LEU A 432 -29.42 -6.00 -10.79
C LEU A 432 -30.29 -4.73 -10.89
N LYS A 433 -31.45 -4.81 -11.54
CA LYS A 433 -32.38 -3.69 -11.68
C LYS A 433 -32.89 -3.18 -10.33
N ALA A 434 -33.13 -4.08 -9.37
CA ALA A 434 -33.53 -3.70 -8.01
C ALA A 434 -32.39 -3.10 -7.18
N ALA A 435 -31.12 -3.30 -7.57
CA ALA A 435 -29.97 -2.66 -6.97
C ALA A 435 -29.68 -1.26 -7.54
N GLN A 436 -30.28 -0.90 -8.69
CA GLN A 436 -30.15 0.42 -9.31
C GLN A 436 -30.91 1.47 -8.49
N ALA A 437 -30.20 2.52 -8.07
CA ALA A 437 -30.78 3.65 -7.33
C ALA A 437 -31.24 4.80 -8.23
N GLY A 438 -30.72 4.87 -9.47
CA GLY A 438 -31.05 5.93 -10.41
C GLY A 438 -30.09 5.99 -11.58
N GLU A 439 -30.05 7.15 -12.24
CA GLU A 439 -29.14 7.47 -13.34
C GLU A 439 -28.64 8.90 -13.19
N ARG A 440 -27.42 9.16 -13.66
CA ARG A 440 -26.80 10.48 -13.69
C ARG A 440 -25.97 10.64 -14.95
N ARG A 441 -25.88 11.88 -15.45
CA ARG A 441 -24.92 12.21 -16.52
C ARG A 441 -23.50 12.20 -15.95
N VAL A 442 -22.63 11.39 -16.54
CA VAL A 442 -21.22 11.27 -16.17
C VAL A 442 -20.36 11.50 -17.39
N TRP A 443 -19.28 12.25 -17.22
CA TRP A 443 -18.31 12.51 -18.29
C TRP A 443 -17.21 11.44 -18.30
N PHE A 444 -17.04 10.82 -19.46
CA PHE A 444 -15.98 9.87 -19.79
C PHE A 444 -15.14 10.43 -20.96
N SER A 445 -14.12 9.69 -21.41
CA SER A 445 -13.18 10.17 -22.44
C SER A 445 -13.85 10.54 -23.78
N ASP A 446 -14.97 9.90 -24.11
CA ASP A 446 -15.78 10.13 -25.31
C ASP A 446 -16.98 11.08 -25.07
N GLY A 447 -17.08 11.67 -23.87
CA GLY A 447 -18.05 12.72 -23.53
C GLY A 447 -19.08 12.29 -22.48
N TRP A 448 -20.26 12.91 -22.51
CA TRP A 448 -21.31 12.71 -21.52
C TRP A 448 -22.17 11.46 -21.80
N HIS A 449 -22.32 10.60 -20.81
CA HIS A 449 -23.20 9.42 -20.87
C HIS A 449 -24.25 9.45 -19.76
N GLN A 450 -25.47 9.00 -20.06
CA GLN A 450 -26.43 8.65 -19.00
C GLN A 450 -25.99 7.33 -18.37
N THR A 451 -25.68 7.38 -17.09
CA THR A 451 -24.96 6.30 -16.40
C THR A 451 -25.79 5.76 -15.25
N PRO A 452 -26.09 4.45 -15.20
CA PRO A 452 -26.78 3.84 -14.08
C PRO A 452 -25.95 3.93 -12.80
N ILE A 453 -26.63 4.22 -11.70
CA ILE A 453 -26.07 4.25 -10.35
C ILE A 453 -26.59 3.02 -9.60
N TYR A 454 -25.67 2.20 -9.10
CA TYR A 454 -25.97 1.05 -8.26
C TYR A 454 -25.56 1.30 -6.82
N ILE A 455 -26.38 0.86 -5.86
CA ILE A 455 -25.93 0.75 -4.47
C ILE A 455 -25.13 -0.55 -4.37
N ARG A 456 -23.82 -0.42 -4.13
CA ARG A 456 -22.89 -1.55 -4.17
C ARG A 456 -23.31 -2.70 -3.27
N ASP A 457 -23.72 -2.40 -2.05
CA ASP A 457 -24.16 -3.41 -1.06
C ASP A 457 -25.39 -4.20 -1.49
N LYS A 458 -26.20 -3.64 -2.40
CA LYS A 458 -27.41 -4.29 -2.91
C LYS A 458 -27.15 -5.17 -4.12
N LEU A 459 -25.95 -5.19 -4.69
CA LEU A 459 -25.68 -6.00 -5.88
C LEU A 459 -25.85 -7.49 -5.58
N PRO A 460 -26.55 -8.26 -6.43
CA PRO A 460 -26.52 -9.72 -6.38
C PRO A 460 -25.08 -10.25 -6.59
N LEU A 461 -24.72 -11.39 -5.98
CA LEU A 461 -23.40 -12.01 -6.15
C LEU A 461 -23.19 -12.59 -7.56
N ASP A 462 -24.27 -12.92 -8.26
CA ASP A 462 -24.29 -13.38 -9.65
C ASP A 462 -24.44 -12.22 -10.65
N ALA A 463 -24.43 -10.97 -10.18
CA ALA A 463 -24.57 -9.82 -11.05
C ALA A 463 -23.39 -9.73 -12.03
N ALA A 464 -23.73 -9.51 -13.29
CA ALA A 464 -22.77 -9.24 -14.35
C ALA A 464 -23.35 -8.20 -15.31
N PHE A 465 -22.61 -7.15 -15.60
CA PHE A 465 -23.05 -6.04 -16.44
C PHE A 465 -21.88 -5.32 -17.09
N ASP A 466 -22.16 -4.58 -18.16
CA ASP A 466 -21.18 -3.75 -18.85
C ASP A 466 -21.29 -2.30 -18.38
N GLY A 467 -20.17 -1.57 -18.41
CA GLY A 467 -20.12 -0.14 -18.20
C GLY A 467 -20.69 0.66 -19.39
N PRO A 468 -20.96 1.97 -19.20
CA PRO A 468 -20.59 2.75 -18.03
C PRO A 468 -21.50 2.49 -16.82
N ALA A 469 -20.94 2.57 -15.62
CA ALA A 469 -21.70 2.45 -14.38
C ALA A 469 -21.00 3.16 -13.22
N ILE A 470 -21.80 3.65 -12.26
CA ILE A 470 -21.30 4.13 -10.97
C ILE A 470 -21.81 3.22 -9.87
N LEU A 471 -20.91 2.74 -9.01
CA LEU A 471 -21.27 1.99 -7.82
C LEU A 471 -20.99 2.84 -6.59
N GLU A 472 -22.05 3.22 -5.89
CA GLU A 472 -21.96 4.01 -4.66
C GLU A 472 -21.98 3.08 -3.45
N GLN A 473 -21.03 3.29 -2.55
CA GLN A 473 -20.93 2.67 -1.24
C GLN A 473 -20.67 3.77 -0.19
N LEU A 474 -20.90 3.48 1.09
CA LEU A 474 -20.65 4.44 2.16
C LEU A 474 -19.20 4.96 2.16
N ASP A 475 -18.23 4.08 1.91
CA ASP A 475 -16.80 4.34 2.07
C ASP A 475 -16.07 4.67 0.77
N CYS A 476 -16.72 4.54 -0.39
CA CYS A 476 -16.12 4.83 -1.70
C CYS A 476 -17.15 5.01 -2.82
N THR A 477 -16.70 5.49 -3.97
CA THR A 477 -17.42 5.37 -5.24
C THR A 477 -16.53 4.67 -6.27
N THR A 478 -17.06 3.65 -6.94
CA THR A 478 -16.36 2.95 -8.03
C THR A 478 -16.89 3.41 -9.37
N VAL A 479 -15.98 3.78 -10.28
CA VAL A 479 -16.31 4.19 -11.65
C VAL A 479 -15.94 3.08 -12.61
N VAL A 480 -16.92 2.63 -13.40
CA VAL A 480 -16.73 1.66 -14.46
C VAL A 480 -16.83 2.40 -15.79
N GLU A 481 -15.75 2.41 -16.56
CA GLU A 481 -15.68 3.10 -17.85
C GLU A 481 -16.55 2.37 -18.91
N PRO A 482 -17.00 3.07 -19.97
CA PRO A 482 -17.72 2.45 -21.07
C PRO A 482 -16.99 1.24 -21.66
N GLY A 483 -17.71 0.12 -21.84
CA GLY A 483 -17.18 -1.10 -22.45
C GLY A 483 -16.48 -2.08 -21.51
N ASP A 484 -16.19 -1.70 -20.26
CA ASP A 484 -15.65 -2.62 -19.25
C ASP A 484 -16.73 -3.58 -18.73
N ARG A 485 -16.33 -4.79 -18.35
CA ARG A 485 -17.25 -5.81 -17.83
C ARG A 485 -17.08 -5.97 -16.32
N VAL A 486 -18.17 -5.91 -15.58
CA VAL A 486 -18.17 -6.14 -14.12
C VAL A 486 -18.76 -7.51 -13.80
N THR A 487 -18.12 -8.21 -12.87
CA THR A 487 -18.63 -9.40 -12.18
C THR A 487 -18.30 -9.32 -10.69
N LEU A 488 -18.93 -10.17 -9.87
CA LEU A 488 -18.60 -10.31 -8.45
C LEU A 488 -18.04 -11.70 -8.17
N ASP A 489 -17.08 -11.79 -7.25
CA ASP A 489 -16.67 -13.07 -6.68
C ASP A 489 -17.56 -13.45 -5.47
N LYS A 490 -17.31 -14.64 -4.90
CA LYS A 490 -18.07 -15.15 -3.74
C LYS A 490 -17.89 -14.34 -2.46
N LEU A 491 -16.86 -13.48 -2.40
CA LEU A 491 -16.55 -12.61 -1.27
C LEU A 491 -17.20 -11.23 -1.44
N GLY A 492 -17.82 -10.96 -2.60
CA GLY A 492 -18.40 -9.67 -2.93
C GLY A 492 -17.38 -8.63 -3.41
N ASN A 493 -16.19 -9.07 -3.80
CA ASN A 493 -15.24 -8.21 -4.51
C ASN A 493 -15.74 -7.98 -5.94
N LEU A 494 -15.49 -6.79 -6.47
CA LEU A 494 -15.75 -6.51 -7.88
C LEU A 494 -14.54 -6.95 -8.69
N LEU A 495 -14.78 -7.72 -9.75
CA LEU A 495 -13.83 -8.06 -10.78
C LEU A 495 -14.25 -7.31 -12.05
N ILE A 496 -13.46 -6.32 -12.44
CA ILE A 496 -13.73 -5.49 -13.61
C ILE A 496 -12.72 -5.85 -14.68
N SER A 497 -13.17 -6.51 -15.74
CA SER A 497 -12.35 -6.79 -16.91
C SER A 497 -12.26 -5.54 -17.79
N VAL A 498 -11.05 -5.03 -17.94
CA VAL A 498 -10.77 -3.79 -18.69
C VAL A 498 -10.52 -4.15 -20.15
N ARG A 499 -11.29 -3.56 -21.06
CA ARG A 499 -11.09 -3.80 -22.51
C ARG A 499 -9.97 -2.89 -23.04
N VAL A 500 -8.73 -3.39 -22.99
CA VAL A 500 -7.55 -2.67 -23.51
C VAL A 500 -7.65 -2.40 -25.00
#